data_AF-A0A4Q9MVQ3-F1
#
_entry.id   AF-A0A4Q9MVQ3-F1
#
_cell.length_a   1.000
_cell.length_b   1.000
_cell.length_c   1.000
_cell.angle_alpha   90.00
_cell.angle_beta   90.00
_cell.angle_gamma   90.00
#
_symmetry.space_group_name_H-M   'P 1'
#
loop_
_entity.id
_entity.type
_entity.pdbx_description
1 polymer ?
#
loop_
_entity_poly.entity_id
_entity_poly.type
_entity_poly.pdbx_seq_one_letter_code
_entity_poly.pdbx_strand_id
1 'polypeptide(L)'
;MEQNPWAPSGPGKHGYWFCRPVSDKKHMFHRDEERHVFMGTSQSGGYHYCGYYRVAGVGWLTPEEWKSLSHPNKAAYMKSICRQPYIELKQRGASSFEQLASKLGKGDLLVPYVQLQCIEFDPAFYGELCRANDSFFEKEGFALHDRVKRRRITEEGGREDDEYESESASYFENEES
;
A
#
# COMPACT_ATOMS: atom_id res chain seq x y z
N MET A 1 -0.20 -9.18 -4.02
CA MET A 1 0.81 -8.25 -4.59
C MET A 1 0.08 -7.29 -5.53
N GLU A 2 -0.90 -6.54 -5.03
CA GLU A 2 -1.92 -5.86 -5.87
C GLU A 2 -1.82 -4.33 -5.87
N GLN A 3 -0.97 -3.73 -5.04
CA GLN A 3 -0.89 -2.28 -4.92
C GLN A 3 0.10 -1.63 -5.88
N ASN A 4 1.02 -2.40 -6.46
CA ASN A 4 1.98 -1.91 -7.45
C ASN A 4 2.38 -3.05 -8.43
N PRO A 5 1.93 -3.00 -9.70
CA PRO A 5 2.18 -4.06 -10.68
C PRO A 5 3.63 -4.20 -11.12
N TRP A 6 4.48 -3.21 -10.83
CA TRP A 6 5.89 -3.25 -11.19
C TRP A 6 6.79 -3.39 -9.98
N ALA A 7 6.22 -3.63 -8.80
CA ALA A 7 7.02 -3.98 -7.65
C ALA A 7 7.80 -5.29 -7.90
N PRO A 8 8.90 -5.53 -7.16
CA PRO A 8 9.65 -6.77 -7.26
C PRO A 8 8.72 -7.99 -7.19
N SER A 9 8.76 -8.83 -8.23
CA SER A 9 7.89 -10.00 -8.36
C SER A 9 8.23 -11.13 -7.37
N GLY A 10 9.33 -10.98 -6.63
CA GLY A 10 9.75 -11.89 -5.58
C GLY A 10 11.10 -11.48 -4.98
N PRO A 11 11.60 -12.25 -4.01
CA PRO A 11 12.90 -12.02 -3.39
C PRO A 11 14.04 -11.95 -4.41
N GLY A 12 14.93 -10.97 -4.25
CA GLY A 12 16.10 -10.80 -5.12
C GLY A 12 15.81 -10.21 -6.50
N LYS A 13 14.57 -9.81 -6.81
CA LYS A 13 14.18 -9.28 -8.12
C LYS A 13 14.22 -7.76 -8.14
N HIS A 14 14.65 -7.17 -9.26
CA HIS A 14 14.47 -5.74 -9.48
C HIS A 14 12.99 -5.39 -9.63
N GLY A 15 12.67 -4.11 -9.47
CA GLY A 15 11.32 -3.61 -9.71
C GLY A 15 11.29 -2.09 -9.73
N TYR A 16 10.09 -1.56 -9.65
CA TYR A 16 9.80 -0.15 -9.56
C TYR A 16 8.83 0.08 -8.43
N TRP A 17 8.91 1.26 -7.81
CA TRP A 17 7.93 1.69 -6.82
C TRP A 17 7.31 3.02 -7.22
N PHE A 18 5.99 3.02 -7.39
CA PHE A 18 5.24 4.26 -7.64
C PHE A 18 5.31 5.16 -6.42
N CYS A 19 5.95 6.30 -6.60
CA CYS A 19 5.98 7.32 -5.57
C CYS A 19 4.62 8.01 -5.55
N ARG A 20 4.07 8.21 -4.36
CA ARG A 20 3.11 9.30 -4.22
C ARG A 20 3.86 10.58 -4.54
N PRO A 21 3.28 11.52 -5.30
CA PRO A 21 3.81 12.86 -5.40
C PRO A 21 3.72 13.44 -3.99
N VAL A 22 4.83 13.37 -3.26
CA VAL A 22 4.89 13.83 -1.88
C VAL A 22 4.82 15.35 -1.98
N SER A 23 3.73 15.93 -1.50
CA SER A 23 3.64 17.38 -1.30
C SER A 23 4.76 17.91 -0.39
N ASP A 24 5.40 17.00 0.35
CA ASP A 24 6.55 17.25 1.20
C ASP A 24 7.86 16.73 0.55
N LYS A 25 8.69 17.66 0.07
CA LYS A 25 10.00 17.40 -0.56
C LYS A 25 10.95 16.57 0.31
N LYS A 26 10.65 16.41 1.60
CA LYS A 26 11.45 15.65 2.58
C LYS A 26 11.52 14.14 2.33
N HIS A 27 10.57 13.55 1.60
CA HIS A 27 10.51 12.10 1.35
C HIS A 27 10.77 11.71 -0.10
N MET A 28 11.28 12.65 -0.91
CA MET A 28 11.80 12.32 -2.23
C MET A 28 13.22 11.78 -2.06
N PHE A 29 13.51 10.64 -2.69
CA PHE A 29 14.86 10.10 -2.78
C PHE A 29 15.68 11.04 -3.68
N HIS A 30 16.37 12.01 -3.06
CA HIS A 30 17.22 12.99 -3.75
C HIS A 30 18.56 12.39 -4.19
N ARG A 31 18.90 11.22 -3.65
CA ARG A 31 20.08 10.41 -3.97
C ARG A 31 19.71 8.95 -3.94
N ASP A 32 20.52 8.14 -4.61
CA ASP A 32 20.41 6.70 -4.52
C ASP A 32 20.68 6.27 -3.06
N GLU A 33 19.74 5.54 -2.46
CA GLU A 33 19.83 5.04 -1.09
C GLU A 33 19.84 3.52 -1.09
N GLU A 34 20.69 2.88 -0.28
CA GLU A 34 20.75 1.43 -0.15
C GLU A 34 20.05 0.97 1.12
N ARG A 35 18.97 0.18 0.99
CA ARG A 35 18.07 -0.16 2.10
C ARG A 35 17.45 -1.55 1.94
N HIS A 36 17.10 -2.17 3.06
CA HIS A 36 16.24 -3.35 3.05
C HIS A 36 14.81 -2.98 2.64
N VAL A 37 14.25 -3.73 1.69
CA VAL A 37 12.89 -3.51 1.18
C VAL A 37 11.94 -4.57 1.71
N PHE A 38 10.84 -4.09 2.28
CA PHE A 38 9.72 -4.90 2.75
C PHE A 38 8.46 -4.50 2.01
N MET A 39 7.69 -5.50 1.58
CA MET A 39 6.52 -5.30 0.74
C MET A 39 5.27 -5.84 1.45
N GLY A 40 4.26 -4.98 1.60
CA GLY A 40 3.01 -5.35 2.24
C GLY A 40 2.17 -6.31 1.38
N THR A 41 1.51 -7.28 2.03
CA THR A 41 0.49 -8.12 1.40
C THR A 41 -0.89 -7.52 1.59
N SER A 42 -1.75 -7.58 0.58
CA SER A 42 -3.10 -6.98 0.63
C SER A 42 -4.06 -7.73 1.56
N GLN A 43 -3.74 -8.96 1.96
CA GLN A 43 -4.70 -9.89 2.58
C GLN A 43 -4.54 -10.07 4.08
N SER A 44 -3.39 -9.71 4.68
CA SER A 44 -3.12 -10.07 6.09
C SER A 44 -2.35 -9.03 6.91
N GLY A 45 -2.10 -7.83 6.37
CA GLY A 45 -1.26 -6.83 7.06
C GLY A 45 0.20 -7.27 7.24
N GLY A 46 0.58 -8.42 6.67
CA GLY A 46 1.94 -8.95 6.70
C GLY A 46 2.85 -8.25 5.70
N TYR A 47 4.14 -8.28 5.98
CA TYR A 47 5.17 -7.80 5.09
C TYR A 47 6.08 -8.96 4.69
N HIS A 48 6.50 -9.02 3.44
CA HIS A 48 7.54 -9.93 2.99
C HIS A 48 8.83 -9.16 2.73
N TYR A 49 9.95 -9.72 3.17
CA TYR A 49 11.27 -9.21 2.87
C TYR A 49 11.64 -9.55 1.43
N CYS A 50 12.04 -8.54 0.66
CA CYS A 50 12.40 -8.70 -0.75
C CYS A 50 13.92 -8.76 -0.98
N GLY A 51 14.72 -8.22 -0.07
CA GLY A 51 16.17 -8.09 -0.24
C GLY A 51 16.71 -6.72 0.16
N TYR A 52 18.00 -6.53 -0.10
CA TYR A 52 18.71 -5.27 0.03
C TYR A 52 18.82 -4.61 -1.35
N TYR A 53 18.34 -3.37 -1.45
CA TYR A 53 18.16 -2.68 -2.72
C TYR A 53 18.85 -1.34 -2.72
N ARG A 54 19.41 -0.98 -3.88
CA ARG A 54 19.63 0.41 -4.25
C ARG A 54 18.32 0.98 -4.78
N VAL A 55 17.79 1.97 -4.07
CA VAL A 55 16.63 2.76 -4.49
C VAL A 55 17.17 3.91 -5.31
N ALA A 56 17.20 3.74 -6.63
CA ALA A 56 17.72 4.74 -7.54
C ALA A 56 16.66 5.80 -7.87
N GLY A 57 17.11 7.03 -8.06
CA GLY A 57 16.32 8.27 -8.12
C GLY A 57 15.06 8.26 -9.00
N VAL A 58 14.19 9.24 -8.73
CA VAL A 58 12.83 9.34 -9.28
C VAL A 58 12.83 9.52 -10.81
N GLY A 59 12.40 8.49 -11.53
CA GLY A 59 12.02 8.57 -12.94
C GLY A 59 10.56 8.97 -13.12
N TRP A 60 10.16 9.21 -14.37
CA TRP A 60 8.78 9.53 -14.73
C TRP A 60 8.30 8.54 -15.78
N LEU A 61 7.11 7.98 -15.57
CA LEU A 61 6.51 7.11 -16.59
C LEU A 61 6.17 7.90 -17.83
N THR A 62 6.49 7.30 -18.96
CA THR A 62 5.98 7.75 -20.25
C THR A 62 4.46 7.52 -20.34
N PRO A 63 3.74 8.28 -21.17
CA PRO A 63 2.32 8.03 -21.42
C PRO A 63 2.04 6.60 -21.90
N GLU A 64 2.95 6.00 -22.65
CA GLU A 64 2.87 4.63 -23.18
C GLU A 64 2.98 3.59 -22.05
N GLU A 65 3.96 3.75 -21.16
CA GLU A 65 4.11 2.92 -19.97
C GLU A 65 2.88 3.03 -19.07
N TRP A 66 2.38 4.25 -18.84
CA TRP A 66 1.15 4.44 -18.09
C TRP A 66 -0.04 3.74 -18.75
N LYS A 67 -0.19 3.85 -20.08
CA LYS A 67 -1.26 3.17 -20.82
C LYS A 67 -1.19 1.66 -20.69
N SER A 68 0.00 1.06 -20.59
CA SER A 68 0.18 -0.39 -20.43
C SER A 68 -0.40 -0.95 -19.12
N LEU A 69 -0.59 -0.10 -18.09
CA LEU A 69 -1.17 -0.52 -16.82
C LEU A 69 -2.65 -0.89 -16.93
N SER A 70 -3.06 -1.94 -16.21
CA SER A 70 -4.47 -2.32 -16.10
C SER A 70 -5.31 -1.23 -15.41
N HIS A 71 -6.61 -1.21 -15.70
CA HIS A 71 -7.53 -0.24 -15.11
C HIS A 71 -7.54 -0.24 -13.56
N PRO A 72 -7.52 -1.42 -12.87
CA PRO A 72 -7.41 -1.46 -11.42
C PRO A 72 -6.15 -0.79 -10.87
N ASN A 73 -4.99 -0.98 -11.52
CA ASN A 73 -3.72 -0.38 -11.09
C ASN A 73 -3.73 1.14 -11.23
N LYS A 74 -4.27 1.64 -12.36
CA LYS A 74 -4.45 3.08 -12.58
C LYS A 74 -5.36 3.68 -11.51
N ALA A 75 -6.48 3.02 -11.22
CA ALA A 75 -7.44 3.47 -10.20
C ALA A 75 -6.82 3.46 -8.79
N ALA A 76 -6.07 2.41 -8.44
CA ALA A 76 -5.37 2.31 -7.16
C ALA A 76 -4.33 3.43 -7.00
N TYR A 77 -3.53 3.69 -8.04
CA TYR A 77 -2.57 4.80 -8.04
C TYR A 77 -3.27 6.15 -7.87
N MET A 78 -4.30 6.44 -8.66
CA MET A 78 -5.06 7.71 -8.57
C MET A 78 -5.67 7.92 -7.17
N LYS A 79 -6.26 6.87 -6.58
CA LYS A 79 -6.73 6.91 -5.19
C LYS A 79 -5.59 7.18 -4.20
N SER A 80 -4.42 6.59 -4.44
CA SER A 80 -3.27 6.73 -3.55
C SER A 80 -2.69 8.15 -3.51
N ILE A 81 -2.81 8.92 -4.61
CA ILE A 81 -2.28 10.29 -4.74
C ILE A 81 -3.32 11.38 -4.48
N CYS A 82 -4.56 10.98 -4.20
CA CYS A 82 -5.73 11.80 -3.91
C CYS A 82 -6.46 11.30 -2.65
N ARG A 83 -5.78 11.28 -1.50
CA ARG A 83 -6.36 10.96 -0.18
C ARG A 83 -7.38 12.00 0.28
N GLN A 84 -7.16 13.27 -0.10
CA GLN A 84 -8.11 14.37 0.10
C GLN A 84 -8.53 14.91 -1.28
N PRO A 85 -9.48 14.24 -1.96
CA PRO A 85 -9.75 14.48 -3.38
C PRO A 85 -10.03 15.95 -3.71
N TYR A 86 -10.78 16.65 -2.87
CA TYR A 86 -11.17 18.04 -3.10
C TYR A 86 -9.96 19.01 -3.18
N ILE A 87 -8.92 18.76 -2.40
CA ILE A 87 -7.73 19.61 -2.32
C ILE A 87 -6.69 19.15 -3.34
N GLU A 88 -6.40 17.85 -3.37
CA GLU A 88 -5.30 17.29 -4.15
C GLU A 88 -5.60 17.21 -5.66
N LEU A 89 -6.87 17.06 -6.07
CA LEU A 89 -7.24 17.17 -7.49
C LEU A 89 -6.98 18.60 -7.99
N LYS A 90 -7.40 19.62 -7.22
CA LYS A 90 -7.18 21.03 -7.55
C LYS A 90 -5.70 21.38 -7.64
N GLN A 91 -4.88 20.90 -6.71
CA GLN A 91 -3.42 21.09 -6.76
C GLN A 91 -2.78 20.50 -8.02
N ARG A 92 -3.39 19.46 -8.61
CA ARG A 92 -2.95 18.82 -9.85
C ARG A 92 -3.65 19.39 -11.09
N GLY A 93 -4.41 20.50 -10.92
CA GLY A 93 -5.15 21.15 -11.99
C GLY A 93 -6.27 20.30 -12.57
N ALA A 94 -6.86 19.41 -11.77
CA ALA A 94 -8.01 18.58 -12.15
C ALA A 94 -9.22 18.89 -11.25
N SER A 95 -10.43 18.85 -11.81
CA SER A 95 -11.67 18.99 -11.03
C SER A 95 -12.37 17.65 -10.76
N SER A 96 -11.92 16.57 -11.39
CA SER A 96 -12.45 15.21 -11.19
C SER A 96 -11.36 14.15 -11.41
N PHE A 97 -11.61 12.92 -10.96
CA PHE A 97 -10.73 11.77 -11.24
C PHE A 97 -10.63 11.45 -12.73
N GLU A 98 -11.68 11.71 -13.52
CA GLU A 98 -11.67 11.53 -14.97
C GLU A 98 -10.72 12.52 -15.65
N GLN A 99 -10.74 13.78 -15.22
CA GLN A 99 -9.78 14.78 -15.71
C GLN A 99 -8.35 14.43 -15.31
N LEU A 100 -8.14 13.93 -14.09
CA LEU A 100 -6.83 13.44 -13.65
C LEU A 100 -6.36 12.26 -14.51
N ALA A 101 -7.22 11.28 -14.76
CA ALA A 101 -6.93 10.14 -15.62
C ALA A 101 -6.58 10.58 -17.06
N SER A 102 -7.30 11.57 -17.59
CA SER A 102 -7.03 12.15 -18.90
C SER A 102 -5.65 12.81 -18.96
N LYS A 103 -5.29 13.63 -17.96
CA LYS A 103 -3.98 14.27 -17.86
C LYS A 103 -2.83 13.26 -17.79
N LEU A 104 -2.99 12.22 -16.96
CA LEU A 104 -2.02 11.11 -16.88
C LEU A 104 -1.91 10.34 -18.21
N GLY A 105 -3.05 10.10 -18.88
CA GLY A 105 -3.10 9.41 -20.17
C GLY A 105 -2.48 10.18 -21.33
N LYS A 106 -2.51 11.52 -21.27
CA LYS A 106 -1.92 12.43 -22.27
C LYS A 106 -0.45 12.76 -22.00
N GLY A 107 0.00 12.62 -20.75
CA GLY A 107 1.34 13.04 -20.32
C GLY A 107 1.40 14.47 -19.77
N ASP A 108 0.27 15.16 -19.65
CA ASP A 108 0.19 16.48 -19.00
C ASP A 108 0.54 16.41 -17.50
N LEU A 109 0.35 15.23 -16.91
CA LEU A 109 0.84 14.86 -15.59
C LEU A 109 1.59 13.54 -15.72
N LEU A 110 2.79 13.47 -15.18
CA LEU A 110 3.61 12.27 -15.20
C LEU A 110 3.54 11.55 -13.85
N VAL A 111 3.66 10.22 -13.90
CA VAL A 111 3.71 9.39 -12.70
C VAL A 111 5.16 9.21 -12.28
N PRO A 112 5.56 9.72 -11.11
CA PRO A 112 6.90 9.47 -10.61
C PRO A 112 7.03 8.02 -10.14
N TYR A 113 8.18 7.42 -10.40
CA TYR A 113 8.56 6.12 -9.87
C TYR A 113 10.00 6.16 -9.38
N VAL A 114 10.35 5.29 -8.44
CA VAL A 114 11.76 4.95 -8.15
C VAL A 114 12.08 3.57 -8.67
N GLN A 115 13.31 3.37 -9.09
CA GLN A 115 13.79 2.07 -9.49
C GLN A 115 14.34 1.34 -8.26
N LEU A 116 13.89 0.10 -8.07
CA LEU A 116 14.37 -0.80 -7.05
C LEU A 116 15.37 -1.76 -7.70
N GLN A 117 16.66 -1.48 -7.53
CA GLN A 117 17.73 -2.34 -8.00
C GLN A 117 18.18 -3.24 -6.85
N CYS A 118 17.77 -4.52 -6.85
CA CYS A 118 18.27 -5.50 -5.90
C CYS A 118 19.81 -5.58 -5.98
N ILE A 119 20.47 -5.35 -4.86
CA ILE A 119 21.91 -5.58 -4.68
C ILE A 119 22.10 -7.05 -4.29
N GLU A 120 21.38 -7.49 -3.28
CA GLU A 120 21.46 -8.86 -2.77
C GLU A 120 20.19 -9.28 -2.03
N PHE A 121 20.02 -10.58 -1.88
CA PHE A 121 19.06 -11.15 -0.95
C PHE A 121 19.84 -11.94 0.10
N ASP A 122 19.89 -11.43 1.32
CA ASP A 122 20.55 -12.08 2.45
C ASP A 122 19.65 -13.17 3.06
N PRO A 123 19.95 -14.47 2.86
CA PRO A 123 19.14 -15.56 3.40
C PRO A 123 19.33 -15.73 4.90
N ALA A 124 20.48 -15.33 5.46
CA ALA A 124 20.75 -15.41 6.89
C ALA A 124 19.90 -14.39 7.64
N PHE A 125 19.89 -13.13 7.19
CA PHE A 125 19.00 -12.10 7.70
C PHE A 125 17.52 -12.49 7.55
N TYR A 126 17.13 -13.03 6.39
CA TYR A 126 15.76 -13.52 6.20
C TYR A 126 15.41 -14.64 7.20
N GLY A 127 16.33 -15.58 7.43
CA GLY A 127 16.16 -16.64 8.42
C GLY A 127 16.03 -16.11 9.84
N GLU A 128 16.73 -15.03 10.20
CA GLU A 128 16.56 -14.34 11.48
C GLU A 128 15.18 -13.71 11.61
N LEU A 129 14.69 -13.05 10.56
CA LEU A 129 13.33 -12.50 10.53
C LEU A 129 12.27 -13.59 10.72
N CYS A 130 12.40 -14.74 10.04
CA CYS A 130 11.48 -15.86 10.22
C CYS A 130 11.48 -16.37 11.67
N ARG A 131 12.67 -16.62 12.25
CA ARG A 131 12.77 -17.08 13.65
C ARG A 131 12.18 -16.07 14.65
N ALA A 132 12.43 -14.78 14.43
CA ALA A 132 11.88 -13.73 15.27
C ALA A 132 10.35 -13.67 15.17
N ASN A 133 9.82 -13.80 13.95
CA ASN A 133 8.40 -13.83 13.67
C ASN A 133 7.72 -15.06 14.31
N ASP A 134 8.31 -16.24 14.17
CA ASP A 134 7.83 -17.47 14.79
C ASP A 134 7.79 -17.32 16.32
N SER A 135 8.89 -16.82 16.92
CA SER A 135 8.94 -16.59 18.36
C SER A 135 7.91 -15.56 18.84
N PHE A 136 7.63 -14.52 18.06
CA PHE A 136 6.60 -13.53 18.37
C PHE A 136 5.21 -14.18 18.40
N PHE A 137 4.87 -14.97 17.38
CA PHE A 137 3.57 -15.64 17.30
C PHE A 137 3.41 -16.79 18.31
N GLU A 138 4.49 -17.48 18.68
CA GLU A 138 4.48 -18.48 19.75
C GLU A 138 4.25 -17.87 21.14
N LYS A 139 4.78 -16.66 21.40
CA LYS A 139 4.69 -16.00 22.71
C LYS A 139 3.45 -15.13 22.89
N GLU A 140 3.06 -14.38 21.87
CA GLU A 140 1.97 -13.40 21.99
C GLU A 140 0.67 -13.83 21.30
N GLY A 141 0.72 -14.77 20.34
CA GLY A 141 -0.44 -15.13 19.51
C GLY A 141 -1.06 -13.92 18.79
N PHE A 142 -2.08 -14.16 17.95
CA PHE A 142 -2.84 -13.08 17.30
C PHE A 142 -3.77 -12.34 18.29
N ALA A 143 -3.30 -11.89 19.45
CA ALA A 143 -4.06 -11.05 20.38
C ALA A 143 -4.20 -9.58 19.89
N LEU A 144 -4.09 -9.35 18.58
CA LEU A 144 -4.18 -8.04 17.93
C LEU A 144 -5.06 -8.18 16.69
N HIS A 145 -6.38 -8.33 16.88
CA HIS A 145 -7.36 -7.75 15.96
C HIS A 145 -8.81 -7.70 16.48
N ASP A 146 -9.07 -7.92 17.77
CA ASP A 146 -10.34 -7.47 18.35
C ASP A 146 -10.26 -5.98 18.72
N ARG A 147 -10.70 -5.18 17.76
CA ARG A 147 -11.26 -3.82 17.90
C ARG A 147 -10.89 -3.05 19.17
N VAL A 148 -9.66 -2.54 19.26
CA VAL A 148 -9.46 -1.29 20.01
C VAL A 148 -10.04 -0.18 19.14
N LYS A 149 -11.37 0.05 19.28
CA LYS A 149 -11.98 1.35 18.95
C LYS A 149 -11.08 2.39 19.60
N ARG A 150 -10.32 3.15 18.81
CA ARG A 150 -9.69 4.39 19.30
C ARG A 150 -10.82 5.25 19.86
N ARG A 151 -11.03 5.22 21.18
CA ARG A 151 -11.83 6.22 21.86
C ARG A 151 -11.13 7.54 21.60
N ARG A 152 -11.79 8.37 20.81
CA ARG A 152 -11.53 9.80 20.79
C ARG A 152 -11.79 10.25 22.22
N ILE A 153 -10.75 10.70 22.93
CA ILE A 153 -10.95 11.46 24.16
C ILE A 153 -11.55 12.78 23.70
N THR A 154 -12.87 12.84 23.65
CA THR A 154 -13.59 14.09 23.90
C THR A 154 -13.87 14.08 25.38
N GLU A 155 -13.27 15.05 26.07
CA GLU A 155 -13.75 15.47 27.38
C GLU A 155 -15.26 15.73 27.28
N GLU A 156 -15.98 15.40 28.35
CA GLU A 156 -17.43 15.51 28.56
C GLU A 156 -18.26 14.24 28.25
N GLY A 157 -18.43 13.44 29.32
CA GLY A 157 -19.73 13.04 29.86
C GLY A 157 -20.72 12.27 28.98
N GLY A 158 -20.96 11.00 29.32
CA GLY A 158 -22.14 10.28 28.86
C GLY A 158 -21.97 8.77 28.93
N ARG A 159 -22.62 8.15 29.93
CA ARG A 159 -22.69 6.71 30.15
C ARG A 159 -23.99 6.24 29.51
N GLU A 160 -23.93 5.36 28.52
CA GLU A 160 -25.10 4.63 28.01
C GLU A 160 -24.62 3.26 27.54
N ASP A 161 -25.12 2.25 28.27
CA ASP A 161 -24.99 0.83 28.00
C ASP A 161 -25.93 0.48 26.84
N ASP A 162 -25.43 -0.26 25.84
CA ASP A 162 -26.30 -0.97 24.90
C ASP A 162 -25.69 -2.35 24.60
N GLU A 163 -26.27 -3.31 25.32
CA GLU A 163 -26.21 -4.75 25.16
C GLU A 163 -26.95 -5.12 23.86
N TYR A 164 -26.27 -5.79 22.91
CA TYR A 164 -26.97 -6.46 21.81
C TYR A 164 -26.34 -7.82 21.52
N GLU A 165 -27.24 -8.81 21.55
CA GLU A 165 -27.04 -10.24 21.54
C GLU A 165 -26.24 -10.77 20.35
N SER A 166 -25.49 -11.82 20.65
CA SER A 166 -24.93 -12.77 19.71
C SER A 166 -26.02 -13.77 19.32
N GLU A 167 -26.45 -13.77 18.06
CA GLU A 167 -27.09 -14.95 17.47
C GLU A 167 -26.28 -15.50 16.30
N SER A 168 -25.73 -16.69 16.56
CA SER A 168 -25.28 -17.63 15.55
C SER A 168 -26.51 -18.32 14.98
N ALA A 169 -26.70 -18.31 13.67
CA ALA A 169 -27.65 -19.22 13.03
C ALA A 169 -27.12 -19.69 11.68
N SER A 170 -26.90 -21.00 11.64
CA SER A 170 -26.60 -21.86 10.52
C SER A 170 -27.82 -22.15 9.65
N TYR A 171 -27.57 -22.61 8.42
CA TYR A 171 -28.47 -23.31 7.49
C TYR A 171 -29.59 -22.51 6.81
N PHE A 172 -29.63 -22.58 5.47
CA PHE A 172 -30.73 -23.24 4.75
C PHE A 172 -30.27 -23.69 3.36
N GLU A 173 -30.35 -25.00 3.14
CA GLU A 173 -30.43 -25.67 1.83
C GLU A 173 -31.88 -25.60 1.31
N ASN A 174 -32.03 -25.60 -0.04
CA ASN A 174 -33.15 -26.11 -0.85
C ASN A 174 -34.54 -25.45 -0.66
N GLU A 175 -35.47 -25.37 -1.62
CA GLU A 175 -35.63 -25.81 -3.01
C GLU A 175 -36.86 -25.05 -3.58
N GLU A 176 -36.93 -24.96 -4.92
CA GLU A 176 -38.12 -24.92 -5.79
C GLU A 176 -39.34 -24.03 -5.50
N SER A 177 -39.64 -23.17 -6.49
CA SER A 177 -40.87 -23.27 -7.31
C SER A 177 -40.67 -22.59 -8.67
#